data_AF-A0A937PN72-F1
#
_entry.id   AF-A0A937PN72-F1
#
_cell.length_a   1.000
_cell.length_b   1.000
_cell.length_c   1.000
_cell.angle_alpha   90.00
_cell.angle_beta   90.00
_cell.angle_gamma   90.00
#
_symmetry.space_group_name_H-M   'P 1'
#
loop_
_entity.id
_entity.type
_entity.pdbx_description
1 polymer ?
#
loop_
_entity_poly.entity_id
_entity_poly.type
_entity_poly.pdbx_seq_one_letter_code
_entity_poly.pdbx_strand_id
1 'polypeptide(L)' 'MLELEQEQLAEQFHTLLGQQQQAEKTYTQLLPQVTDSGTLAQIEHILRDKQRHIQLTQRLLEIVQ' A
#
# COMPACT_ATOMS: atom_id res chain seq x y z
N MET A 1 -21.00 -13.20 16.31
CA MET A 1 -21.12 -11.78 15.90
C MET A 1 -19.74 -11.19 15.68
N LEU A 2 -18.82 -11.32 16.65
CA LEU A 2 -17.41 -10.88 16.52
C LEU A 2 -16.61 -11.57 15.39
N GLU A 3 -16.83 -12.86 15.13
CA GLU A 3 -16.13 -13.58 14.05
C GLU A 3 -16.46 -13.02 12.66
N LEU A 4 -17.74 -12.70 12.41
CA LEU A 4 -18.18 -12.15 11.12
C LEU A 4 -17.61 -10.74 10.87
N GLU A 5 -17.49 -9.95 11.94
CA GLU A 5 -16.87 -8.61 11.87
C GLU A 5 -15.37 -8.69 11.62
N GLN A 6 -14.68 -9.68 12.22
CA GLN A 6 -13.26 -9.93 11.97
C GLN A 6 -13.01 -10.40 10.54
N GLU A 7 -13.82 -11.32 10.01
CA GLU A 7 -13.73 -11.77 8.62
C GLU A 7 -13.92 -10.61 7.64
N GLN A 8 -14.94 -9.77 7.87
CA GLN A 8 -15.19 -8.60 7.04
C GLN A 8 -14.04 -7.58 7.11
N LEU A 9 -13.47 -7.36 8.31
CA LEU A 9 -12.33 -6.47 8.49
C LEU A 9 -11.07 -7.01 7.80
N ALA A 10 -10.83 -8.32 7.86
CA ALA A 10 -9.73 -8.97 7.17
C ALA A 10 -9.86 -8.83 5.63
N GLU A 11 -11.07 -9.00 5.08
CA GLU A 11 -11.34 -8.79 3.65
C GLU A 11 -11.04 -7.35 3.21
N GLN A 12 -11.43 -6.36 4.04
CA GLN A 12 -11.12 -4.95 3.79
C GLN A 12 -9.61 -4.69 3.80
N PHE A 13 -8.87 -5.28 4.73
CA PHE A 13 -7.42 -5.12 4.77
C PHE A 13 -6.72 -5.83 3.62
N HIS A 14 -7.19 -7.00 3.17
CA HIS A 14 -6.68 -7.65 1.95
C HIS A 14 -6.89 -6.77 0.71
N THR A 15 -8.09 -6.20 0.58
CA THR A 15 -8.41 -5.26 -0.51
C THR A 15 -7.50 -4.03 -0.47
N LEU A 16 -7.33 -3.43 0.72
CA LEU A 16 -6.45 -2.29 0.92
C LEU A 16 -5.00 -2.63 0.59
N LEU A 17 -4.51 -3.79 1.02
CA LEU A 17 -3.15 -4.24 0.75
C LEU A 17 -2.90 -4.36 -0.76
N GLY A 18 -3.83 -4.99 -1.49
CA GLY A 18 -3.75 -5.09 -2.94
C GLY A 18 -3.71 -3.73 -3.64
N GLN A 19 -4.52 -2.77 -3.18
CA GLN A 19 -4.51 -1.41 -3.72
C GLN A 19 -3.17 -0.68 -3.46
N GLN A 20 -2.58 -0.83 -2.26
CA GLN A 20 -1.30 -0.20 -1.96
C GLN A 20 -0.15 -0.81 -2.78
N GLN A 21 -0.12 -2.15 -2.92
CA GLN A 21 0.88 -2.86 -3.74
C GLN A 21 0.77 -2.48 -5.22
N GLN A 22 -0.46 -2.38 -5.74
CA GLN A 22 -0.67 -1.94 -7.12
C GLN A 22 -0.21 -0.49 -7.31
N ALA A 23 -0.47 0.41 -6.35
CA ALA A 23 0.01 1.77 -6.39
C ALA A 23 1.55 1.85 -6.34
N GLU A 24 2.21 1.12 -5.44
CA GLU A 24 3.67 1.03 -5.37
C GLU A 24 4.27 0.58 -6.70
N LYS A 25 3.70 -0.47 -7.30
CA LYS A 25 4.12 -0.97 -8.62
C LYS A 25 4.01 0.10 -9.70
N THR A 26 2.89 0.82 -9.75
CA THR A 26 2.68 1.91 -10.72
C THR A 26 3.74 3.01 -10.55
N TYR A 27 3.98 3.49 -9.33
CA TYR A 27 4.97 4.54 -9.10
C TYR A 27 6.41 4.07 -9.37
N THR A 28 6.72 2.81 -9.09
CA THR A 28 8.04 2.20 -9.41
C THR A 28 8.26 2.16 -10.93
N GLN A 29 7.21 1.85 -11.69
CA GLN A 29 7.26 1.85 -13.15
C GLN A 29 7.36 3.25 -13.75
N LEU A 30 6.80 4.26 -13.08
CA LEU A 30 6.87 5.66 -13.50
C LEU A 30 8.24 6.29 -13.23
N LEU A 31 8.93 5.90 -12.16
CA LEU A 31 10.21 6.46 -11.74
C LEU A 31 11.25 6.60 -12.88
N PRO A 32 11.55 5.56 -13.70
CA PRO A 32 12.53 5.68 -14.78
C PRO A 32 12.07 6.55 -15.96
N GLN A 33 10.80 6.91 -16.03
CA GLN A 33 10.21 7.70 -17.12
C GLN A 33 10.23 9.21 -16.81
N VAL A 34 10.57 9.59 -15.58
CA VAL A 34 10.48 10.96 -15.10
C VAL A 34 11.86 11.61 -15.18
N THR A 35 11.96 12.68 -15.95
CA THR A 35 13.21 13.44 -16.17
C THR A 35 13.28 14.71 -15.32
N ASP A 36 12.13 15.21 -14.86
CA ASP A 36 12.06 16.36 -13.96
C ASP A 36 12.44 15.97 -12.52
N SER A 37 13.49 16.60 -12.00
CA SER A 37 14.02 16.32 -10.67
C SER A 37 13.03 16.59 -9.53
N GLY A 38 12.15 17.58 -9.68
CA GLY A 38 11.12 17.89 -8.68
C GLY A 38 10.06 16.79 -8.60
N THR A 39 9.59 16.34 -9.75
CA THR A 39 8.62 15.25 -9.88
C THR A 39 9.22 13.91 -9.44
N LEU A 40 10.50 13.66 -9.73
CA LEU A 40 11.21 12.47 -9.28
C LEU A 40 11.24 12.38 -7.74
N ALA A 41 11.63 13.46 -7.06
CA ALA A 41 11.66 13.51 -5.60
C ALA A 41 10.26 13.29 -4.97
N GLN A 42 9.21 13.80 -5.61
CA GLN A 42 7.82 13.58 -5.18
C GLN A 42 7.42 12.10 -5.31
N ILE A 43 7.75 11.46 -6.44
CA ILE A 43 7.44 10.04 -6.66
C ILE A 43 8.21 9.16 -5.66
N GLU A 44 9.48 9.45 -5.38
CA GLU A 44 10.26 8.74 -4.36
C GLU A 44 9.67 8.91 -2.95
N HIS A 45 9.16 10.09 -2.62
CA HIS A 45 8.44 10.31 -1.37
C HIS A 45 7.17 9.46 -1.30
N ILE A 46 6.35 9.48 -2.35
CA ILE A 46 5.14 8.66 -2.44
C ILE A 46 5.47 7.17 -2.31
N LEU A 47 6.52 6.68 -2.96
CA LEU A 47 6.94 5.27 -2.87
C LEU A 47 7.27 4.86 -1.44
N ARG A 48 8.02 5.69 -0.69
CA ARG A 48 8.34 5.43 0.72
C ARG A 48 7.08 5.35 1.59
N ASP A 49 6.11 6.23 1.36
CA ASP A 49 4.85 6.19 2.09
C ASP A 49 4.01 4.97 1.70
N LYS A 50 3.99 4.56 0.43
CA LYS A 50 3.31 3.33 -0.01
C LYS A 50 3.91 2.09 0.63
N GLN A 51 5.24 2.01 0.71
CA GLN A 51 5.93 0.92 1.42
C GLN A 51 5.57 0.87 2.90
N ARG A 52 5.50 2.03 3.57
CA ARG A 52 5.04 2.10 4.96
C ARG A 52 3.59 1.63 5.10
N HIS A 53 2.70 2.04 4.21
CA HIS A 53 1.30 1.62 4.24
C HIS A 53 1.14 0.11 4.01
N ILE A 54 1.91 -0.48 3.10
CA ILE A 54 1.94 -1.93 2.88
C ILE A 54 2.32 -2.66 4.17
N GLN A 55 3.40 -2.23 4.82
CA GLN A 55 3.86 -2.84 6.08
C GLN A 55 2.80 -2.72 7.18
N LEU A 56 2.16 -1.55 7.33
CA LEU A 56 1.12 -1.34 8.32
C LEU A 56 -0.10 -2.22 8.06
N THR A 57 -0.57 -2.32 6.81
CA THR A 57 -1.72 -3.16 6.46
C THR A 57 -1.40 -4.64 6.66
N GLN A 58 -0.18 -5.09 6.37
CA GLN A 58 0.26 -6.45 6.70
C GLN A 58 0.21 -6.73 8.21
N ARG A 59 0.68 -5.79 9.04
CA ARG A 59 0.57 -5.91 10.50
C ARG A 59 -0.87 -5.92 10.99
N LEU A 60 -1.76 -5.14 10.37
CA LEU A 60 -3.18 -5.17 10.71
C LEU A 60 -3.81 -6.51 10.36
N LEU A 61 -3.46 -7.10 9.22
CA LEU A 61 -3.88 -8.46 8.84
C LEU A 61 -3.40 -9.51 9.85
N GLU A 62 -2.14 -9.46 10.29
CA GLU A 62 -1.60 -10.36 11.32
C GLU A 62 -2.36 -10.27 12.67
N ILE A 63 -3.00 -9.14 12.97
CA ILE A 63 -3.76 -8.94 14.23
C ILE A 63 -5.19 -9.49 14.12
N VAL A 64 -5.79 -9.45 12.93
CA VAL A 64 -7.20 -9.82 12.73
C VAL A 64 -7.40 -11.23 12.18
N GLN A 65 -6.33 -11.91 11.77
CA GLN A 65 -6.30 -13.31 11.34
C GLN A 65 -5.87 -14.24 12.47
#